data_AF-A0A388SYT2-F1
#
_entry.id   AF-A0A388SYT2-F1
#
_cell.length_a   1.000
_cell.length_b   1.000
_cell.length_c   1.000
_cell.angle_alpha   90.00
_cell.angle_beta   90.00
_cell.angle_gamma   90.00
#
_symmetry.space_group_name_H-M   'P 1'
#
loop_
_entity.id
_entity.type
_entity.pdbx_description
1 polymer ?
#
loop_
_entity_poly.entity_id
_entity_poly.type
_entity_poly.pdbx_seq_one_letter_code
_entity_poly.pdbx_strand_id
1 'polypeptide(L)'
;MRDETGRTYVAGTVALESLRLTALQTAVAMAVASGAKSLEAAAVVTDADTVADADRAAVRDLGGPGTPVLLAAPDGLLRATERAG
;
A
#
# COMPACT_ATOMS: atom_id res chain seq x y z
N MET A 1 -2.40 -5.04 2.36
CA MET A 1 -1.10 -5.52 1.82
C MET A 1 -0.67 -6.78 2.54
N ARG A 2 0.10 -7.65 1.88
CA ARG A 2 0.49 -8.97 2.40
C ARG A 2 2.01 -9.13 2.35
N ASP A 3 2.61 -9.61 3.45
CA ASP A 3 4.06 -9.82 3.57
C ASP A 3 4.52 -11.23 3.13
N GLU A 4 5.83 -11.46 3.17
CA GLU A 4 6.48 -12.71 2.73
C GLU A 4 6.08 -13.95 3.54
N THR A 5 5.51 -13.76 4.72
CA THR A 5 5.00 -14.85 5.59
C THR A 5 3.51 -15.08 5.39
N GLY A 6 2.87 -14.22 4.60
CA GLY A 6 1.45 -14.24 4.34
C GLY A 6 0.60 -13.49 5.36
N ARG A 7 1.20 -12.62 6.18
CA ARG A 7 0.45 -11.78 7.13
C ARG A 7 -0.09 -10.55 6.41
N THR A 8 -1.33 -10.19 6.72
CA THR A 8 -2.04 -9.06 6.10
C THR A 8 -2.02 -7.84 7.02
N TYR A 9 -1.72 -6.68 6.45
CA TYR A 9 -1.83 -5.37 7.08
C TYR A 9 -2.87 -4.53 6.35
N VAL A 10 -3.79 -3.96 7.11
CA VAL A 10 -4.91 -3.16 6.62
C VAL A 10 -4.95 -1.86 7.41
N ALA A 11 -5.01 -0.73 6.71
CA ALA A 11 -5.11 0.59 7.33
C ALA A 11 -6.04 1.49 6.52
N GLY A 12 -6.56 2.52 7.16
CA GLY A 12 -7.20 3.66 6.50
C GLY A 12 -6.26 4.87 6.46
N THR A 13 -6.66 5.90 5.71
CA THR A 13 -5.97 7.19 5.69
C THR A 13 -6.03 7.85 7.07
N VAL A 14 -4.89 8.34 7.54
CA VAL A 14 -4.79 9.18 8.74
C VAL A 14 -4.79 10.64 8.28
N ALA A 15 -5.81 11.40 8.64
CA ALA A 15 -6.00 12.79 8.21
C ALA A 15 -6.08 13.74 9.42
N LEU A 16 -5.07 13.71 10.29
CA LEU A 16 -4.96 14.65 11.41
C LEU A 16 -4.21 15.92 10.97
N GLU A 17 -4.32 16.99 11.75
CA GLU A 17 -3.66 18.25 11.42
C GLU A 17 -2.13 18.13 11.40
N SER A 18 -1.56 17.47 12.41
CA SER A 18 -0.11 17.29 12.57
C SER A 18 0.44 15.97 12.02
N LEU A 19 -0.42 15.05 11.59
CA LEU A 19 -0.02 13.74 11.07
C LEU A 19 -0.95 13.31 9.95
N ARG A 20 -0.43 13.33 8.72
CA ARG A 20 -1.14 12.91 7.52
C ARG A 20 -0.40 11.75 6.88
N LEU A 21 -1.07 10.61 6.81
CA LEU A 21 -0.55 9.39 6.18
C LEU A 21 -1.63 8.80 5.30
N THR A 22 -1.25 8.34 4.12
CA THR A 22 -2.17 7.55 3.29
C THR A 22 -2.42 6.18 3.93
N ALA A 23 -3.46 5.49 3.44
CA ALA A 23 -3.73 4.12 3.85
C ALA A 23 -2.53 3.19 3.59
N LEU A 24 -1.87 3.30 2.43
CA LEU A 24 -0.73 2.47 2.09
C LEU A 24 0.50 2.79 2.95
N GLN A 25 0.81 4.07 3.19
CA GLN A 25 1.91 4.45 4.09
C GLN A 25 1.71 3.91 5.50
N THR A 26 0.48 4.00 6.01
CA THR A 26 0.14 3.50 7.35
C THR A 26 0.29 1.98 7.42
N ALA A 27 -0.17 1.26 6.39
CA ALA A 27 -0.04 -0.19 6.33
C ALA A 27 1.43 -0.65 6.20
N VAL A 28 2.26 0.08 5.43
CA VAL A 28 3.71 -0.15 5.35
C VAL A 28 4.36 0.08 6.71
N ALA A 29 4.04 1.18 7.40
CA ALA A 29 4.59 1.48 8.72
C ALA A 29 4.27 0.36 9.73
N MET A 30 3.04 -0.17 9.73
CA MET A 30 2.67 -1.32 10.56
C MET A 30 3.45 -2.59 10.20
N ALA A 31 3.64 -2.85 8.91
CA ALA A 31 4.40 -4.00 8.44
C ALA A 31 5.85 -3.95 8.91
N VAL A 32 6.51 -2.80 8.73
CA VAL A 32 7.88 -2.56 9.20
C VAL A 32 7.98 -2.71 10.72
N ALA A 33 7.09 -2.06 11.47
CA ALA A 33 7.07 -2.15 12.93
C ALA A 33 6.82 -3.58 13.44
N SER A 34 6.11 -4.39 12.66
CA SER A 34 5.83 -5.81 12.96
C SER A 34 6.91 -6.76 12.45
N GLY A 35 7.99 -6.24 11.87
CA GLY A 35 9.16 -7.01 11.44
C GLY A 35 9.08 -7.65 10.06
N ALA A 36 8.10 -7.29 9.21
CA ALA A 36 8.05 -7.76 7.82
C ALA A 36 9.35 -7.42 7.06
N LYS A 37 9.78 -8.32 6.19
CA LYS A 37 11.03 -8.16 5.41
C LYS A 37 10.79 -7.86 3.95
N SER A 38 9.62 -8.18 3.42
CA SER A 38 9.22 -7.90 2.05
C SER A 38 7.69 -7.86 1.92
N LEU A 39 7.21 -7.58 0.71
CA LEU A 39 5.79 -7.61 0.36
C LEU A 39 5.55 -8.45 -0.87
N GLU A 40 4.56 -9.33 -0.80
CA GLU A 40 4.06 -10.06 -1.97
C GLU A 40 3.23 -9.15 -2.86
N ALA A 41 2.39 -8.29 -2.26
CA ALA A 41 1.55 -7.33 -2.96
C ALA A 41 0.98 -6.25 -2.01
N ALA A 42 0.65 -5.10 -2.59
CA ALA A 42 -0.17 -4.07 -1.98
C ALA A 42 -1.49 -3.88 -2.75
N ALA A 43 -2.51 -3.41 -2.07
CA ALA A 43 -3.79 -3.05 -2.68
C ALA A 43 -4.33 -1.80 -1.99
N VAL A 44 -4.93 -0.91 -2.77
CA VAL A 44 -5.59 0.30 -2.30
C VAL A 44 -6.95 0.44 -2.97
N VAL A 45 -7.96 0.80 -2.18
CA VAL A 45 -9.30 1.10 -2.67
C VAL A 45 -9.50 2.60 -2.55
N THR A 46 -9.76 3.28 -3.66
CA THR A 46 -9.90 4.74 -3.72
C THR A 46 -10.65 5.15 -4.98
N ASP A 47 -11.28 6.32 -4.96
CA ASP A 47 -11.90 6.93 -6.16
C ASP A 47 -10.87 7.48 -7.15
N ALA A 48 -9.60 7.59 -6.77
CA ALA A 48 -8.53 8.05 -7.65
C ALA A 48 -8.26 7.07 -8.81
N ASP A 49 -7.86 7.60 -9.96
CA ASP A 49 -7.59 6.80 -11.16
C ASP A 49 -6.17 6.23 -11.20
N THR A 50 -5.27 6.70 -10.33
CA THR A 50 -3.86 6.29 -10.27
C THR A 50 -3.40 6.14 -8.83
N VAL A 51 -2.43 5.26 -8.58
CA VAL A 51 -1.79 5.15 -7.27
C VAL A 51 -0.79 6.30 -7.11
N ALA A 52 -0.91 7.06 -6.01
CA ALA A 52 -0.02 8.18 -5.72
C ALA A 52 1.46 7.73 -5.65
N ASP A 53 2.36 8.54 -6.19
CA ASP A 53 3.80 8.25 -6.24
C ASP A 53 4.39 7.98 -4.86
N ALA A 54 3.93 8.70 -3.83
CA ALA A 54 4.35 8.51 -2.45
C ALA A 54 3.92 7.15 -1.87
N ASP A 55 2.79 6.61 -2.32
CA ASP A 55 2.31 5.29 -1.91
C ASP A 55 3.11 4.19 -2.60
N ARG A 56 3.34 4.32 -3.91
CA ARG A 56 4.22 3.41 -4.67
C ARG A 56 5.63 3.42 -4.10
N ALA A 57 6.14 4.59 -3.70
CA ALA A 57 7.42 4.71 -3.02
C ALA A 57 7.49 3.95 -1.69
N ALA A 58 6.51 4.14 -0.82
CA ALA A 58 6.47 3.41 0.46
C ALA A 58 6.41 1.89 0.25
N VAL A 59 5.63 1.41 -0.73
CA VAL A 59 5.57 -0.02 -1.06
C VAL A 59 6.92 -0.51 -1.62
N ARG A 60 7.55 0.26 -2.51
CA ARG A 60 8.86 -0.08 -3.10
C ARG A 60 9.95 -0.18 -2.05
N ASP A 61 9.94 0.68 -1.05
CA ASP A 61 10.97 0.70 -0.01
C ASP A 61 10.96 -0.58 0.85
N LEU A 62 9.79 -1.20 1.05
CA LEU A 62 9.67 -2.47 1.77
C LEU A 62 9.70 -3.70 0.86
N GLY A 63 8.95 -3.69 -0.25
CA GLY A 63 8.77 -4.87 -1.11
C GLY A 63 9.67 -4.92 -2.36
N GLY A 64 10.35 -3.83 -2.69
CA GLY A 64 11.14 -3.66 -3.91
C GLY A 64 10.34 -3.11 -5.11
N PRO A 65 11.02 -2.72 -6.20
CA PRO A 65 10.38 -2.08 -7.36
C PRO A 65 9.41 -3.01 -8.09
N GLY A 66 9.60 -4.32 -7.97
CA GLY A 66 8.74 -5.33 -8.58
C GLY A 66 7.43 -5.57 -7.84
N THR A 67 7.20 -5.04 -6.64
CA THR A 67 5.99 -5.32 -5.87
C THR A 67 4.75 -4.81 -6.62
N PRO A 68 3.75 -5.66 -6.88
CA PRO A 68 2.52 -5.23 -7.50
C PRO A 68 1.68 -4.39 -6.52
N VAL A 69 1.10 -3.31 -7.02
CA VAL A 69 0.13 -2.46 -6.34
C VAL A 69 -1.18 -2.50 -7.12
N LEU A 70 -2.21 -3.07 -6.51
CA LEU A 70 -3.53 -3.19 -7.09
C LEU A 70 -4.36 -1.96 -6.72
N LEU A 71 -4.90 -1.27 -7.72
CA LEU A 71 -5.82 -0.16 -7.55
C LEU A 71 -7.24 -0.65 -7.84
N ALA A 72 -8.12 -0.59 -6.84
CA ALA A 72 -9.53 -0.88 -7.01
C ALA A 72 -10.38 0.36 -6.69
N ALA A 73 -11.54 0.46 -7.34
CA ALA A 73 -12.53 1.48 -7.02
C ALA A 73 -13.42 1.03 -5.85
N PRO A 74 -14.19 1.93 -5.23
CA PRO A 74 -15.13 1.58 -4.15
C PRO A 74 -16.26 0.62 -4.56
N ASP A 75 -16.53 0.47 -5.86
CA ASP A 75 -17.46 -0.53 -6.39
C ASP A 75 -16.89 -1.96 -6.41
N GLY A 76 -15.63 -2.13 -6.00
CA GLY A 76 -14.92 -3.42 -5.94
C GLY A 76 -14.24 -3.82 -7.25
N LEU A 77 -14.33 -3.01 -8.31
CA LEU A 77 -13.67 -3.29 -9.59
C LEU A 77 -12.19 -2.90 -9.55
N LEU A 78 -11.35 -3.81 -10.02
CA LEU A 78 -9.92 -3.54 -10.25
C LEU A 78 -9.77 -2.60 -11.44
N ARG A 79 -9.12 -1.45 -11.23
CA ARG A 79 -8.81 -0.47 -12.28
C ARG A 79 -7.45 -0.73 -12.90
N ALA A 80 -6.45 -1.00 -12.08
CA ALA A 80 -5.08 -1.19 -12.53
C ALA A 80 -4.27 -2.09 -11.59
N THR A 81 -3.23 -2.69 -12.16
CA THR A 81 -2.15 -3.32 -11.40
C THR A 81 -0.84 -2.69 -11.87
N GLU A 82 -0.22 -1.92 -10.99
CA GLU A 82 1.03 -1.21 -11.27
C GLU A 82 2.20 -1.84 -10.52
N ARG A 83 3.42 -1.53 -10.93
CA ARG A 83 4.63 -1.85 -10.15
C ARG A 83 4.96 -0.68 -9.23
N ALA A 84 5.58 -0.98 -8.09
CA ALA A 84 5.96 0.03 -7.11
C ALA A 84 7.17 0.89 -7.55
N GLY A 85 8.00 0.36 -8.45
CA GLY A 85 9.13 1.05 -9.10
C GLY A 85 8.82 1.56 -10.49
#